data_AF-A0A961KW81-F1
#
_entry.id   AF-A0A961KW81-F1
#
_cell.length_a   1.000
_cell.length_b   1.000
_cell.length_c   1.000
_cell.angle_alpha   90.00
_cell.angle_beta   90.00
_cell.angle_gamma   90.00
#
_symmetry.space_group_name_H-M   'P 1'
#
loop_
_entity.id
_entity.type
_entity.pdbx_description
1 polymer ?
#
loop_
_entity_poly.entity_id
_entity_poly.type
_entity_poly.pdbx_seq_one_letter_code
_entity_poly.pdbx_strand_id
1 'polypeptide(L)'
;AAEKLAAAGARVEIMTRDRSFAPEVMAMSLTPSMRELQKRDVTFTVTWRLEGVRRDGNELLAIIGSDYGGVTRERRVDQVVVNHGTRPLDDVYFELKEASSNRGEVDYEALVAGRPQAVLRNPEGRFQLFRIGDAVAARNTHAAIYDALRLVKDL
;
A
#
# COMPACT_ATOMS: atom_id res chain seq x y z
N ALA A 1 9.06 9.75 -0.86
CA ALA A 1 10.52 9.63 -0.63
C ALA A 1 11.31 10.20 -1.80
N ALA A 2 11.12 9.69 -3.02
CA ALA A 2 11.87 10.11 -4.21
C ALA A 2 11.88 11.64 -4.45
N GLU A 3 10.73 12.31 -4.38
CA GLU A 3 10.66 13.78 -4.55
C GLU A 3 11.51 14.53 -3.51
N LYS A 4 11.45 14.12 -2.24
CA LYS A 4 12.26 14.72 -1.17
C LYS A 4 13.76 14.50 -1.41
N LEU A 5 14.16 13.31 -1.82
CA LEU A 5 15.56 12.98 -2.13
C LEU A 5 16.07 13.80 -3.34
N ALA A 6 15.27 13.87 -4.40
CA ALA A 6 15.60 14.65 -5.58
C ALA A 6 15.65 16.15 -5.26
N ALA A 7 14.76 16.67 -4.40
CA ALA A 7 14.80 18.06 -3.92
C ALA A 7 16.03 18.36 -3.07
N ALA A 8 16.58 17.36 -2.37
CA ALA A 8 17.84 17.47 -1.63
C ALA A 8 19.09 17.36 -2.53
N GLY A 9 18.93 17.21 -3.85
CA GLY A 9 20.03 17.14 -4.81
C GLY A 9 20.59 15.73 -5.06
N ALA A 10 19.93 14.68 -4.54
CA ALA A 10 20.35 13.31 -4.82
C ALA A 10 20.05 12.93 -6.29
N ARG A 11 20.90 12.10 -6.88
CA ARG A 11 20.59 11.42 -8.15
C ARG A 11 19.67 10.23 -7.85
N VAL A 12 18.41 10.33 -8.26
CA VAL A 12 17.37 9.37 -7.88
C VAL A 12 16.96 8.51 -9.07
N GLU A 13 16.93 7.19 -8.87
CA GLU A 13 16.26 6.22 -9.71
C GLU A 13 15.06 5.66 -8.95
N ILE A 14 13.87 5.68 -9.56
CA ILE A 14 12.68 5.02 -9.04
C ILE A 14 12.43 3.77 -9.88
N MET A 15 12.37 2.62 -9.21
CA MET A 15 12.16 1.32 -9.84
C MET A 15 10.81 0.74 -9.41
N THR A 16 10.08 0.17 -10.36
CA THR A 16 8.88 -0.62 -10.09
C THR A 16 8.81 -1.85 -10.98
N ARG A 17 8.28 -2.93 -10.43
CA ARG A 17 7.97 -4.17 -11.17
C ARG A 17 6.81 -3.97 -12.14
N ASP A 18 5.99 -2.95 -11.92
CA ASP A 18 4.83 -2.65 -12.75
C ASP A 18 5.24 -2.21 -14.15
N ARG A 19 4.32 -2.38 -15.10
CA ARG A 19 4.43 -1.90 -16.48
C ARG A 19 4.39 -0.37 -16.62
N SER A 20 3.98 0.33 -15.58
CA SER A 20 3.89 1.79 -15.53
C SER A 20 4.27 2.30 -14.15
N PHE A 21 4.73 3.54 -14.07
CA PHE A 21 5.01 4.19 -12.80
C PHE A 21 3.71 4.50 -12.05
N ALA A 22 3.64 4.11 -10.77
CA ALA A 22 2.58 4.45 -9.82
C ALA A 22 1.14 4.30 -10.39
N PRO A 23 0.75 3.12 -10.91
CA PRO A 23 -0.55 2.91 -11.55
C PRO A 23 -1.76 3.20 -10.63
N GLU A 24 -1.55 3.16 -9.32
CA GLU A 24 -2.55 3.43 -8.29
C GLU A 24 -2.77 4.94 -8.04
N VAL A 25 -1.89 5.81 -8.53
CA VAL A 25 -1.98 7.26 -8.31
C VAL A 25 -2.85 7.90 -9.39
N MET A 26 -3.94 8.56 -8.96
CA MET A 26 -4.83 9.27 -9.86
C MET A 26 -4.13 10.43 -10.59
N ALA A 27 -4.57 10.69 -11.83
CA ALA A 27 -3.93 11.65 -12.73
C ALA A 27 -3.72 13.04 -12.11
N MET A 28 -4.69 13.58 -11.39
CA MET A 28 -4.60 14.92 -10.77
C MET A 28 -3.43 15.05 -9.78
N SER A 29 -3.09 13.97 -9.08
CA SER A 29 -1.96 13.92 -8.14
C SER A 29 -0.66 13.50 -8.84
N LEU A 30 -0.76 12.67 -9.88
CA LEU A 30 0.39 12.19 -10.63
C LEU A 30 1.03 13.30 -11.47
N THR A 31 0.25 14.13 -12.16
CA THR A 31 0.76 15.21 -13.03
C THR A 31 1.69 16.19 -12.32
N PRO A 32 1.34 16.81 -11.17
CA PRO A 32 2.26 17.70 -10.46
C PRO A 32 3.51 16.97 -9.97
N SER A 33 3.37 15.74 -9.46
CA SER A 33 4.51 14.91 -9.03
C SER A 33 5.48 14.63 -10.19
N MET A 34 4.96 14.23 -11.35
CA MET A 34 5.77 13.97 -12.54
C MET A 34 6.50 15.23 -13.02
N ARG A 35 5.84 16.39 -13.02
CA ARG A 35 6.47 17.66 -13.37
C ARG A 35 7.66 17.96 -12.46
N GLU A 36 7.55 17.65 -11.17
CA GLU A 36 8.61 17.92 -10.20
C GLU A 36 9.80 16.96 -10.31
N LEU A 37 9.51 15.67 -10.54
CA LEU A 37 10.53 14.63 -10.73
C LEU A 37 11.28 14.81 -12.06
N GLN A 38 10.57 15.14 -13.15
CA GLN A 38 11.19 15.37 -14.47
C GLN A 38 12.13 16.58 -14.48
N LYS A 39 11.78 17.66 -13.77
CA LYS A 39 12.67 18.84 -13.61
C LYS A 39 14.00 18.50 -12.94
N ARG A 40 14.08 17.38 -12.22
CA ARG A 40 15.24 16.95 -11.42
C ARG A 40 15.96 15.75 -12.01
N ASP A 41 15.69 15.42 -13.27
CA ASP A 41 16.34 14.31 -13.97
C ASP A 41 16.21 12.96 -13.23
N VAL A 42 15.06 12.72 -12.60
CA VAL A 42 14.78 11.45 -11.93
C VAL A 42 14.61 10.35 -12.99
N THR A 43 15.36 9.26 -12.82
CA THR A 43 15.27 8.09 -13.71
C THR A 43 14.12 7.19 -13.28
N PHE A 44 13.33 6.72 -14.24
CA PHE A 44 12.23 5.77 -14.01
C PHE A 44 12.53 4.44 -14.69
N THR A 45 12.57 3.37 -13.90
CA THR A 45 12.84 2.01 -14.36
C THR A 45 11.64 1.12 -14.06
N VAL A 46 10.77 0.94 -15.05
CA VAL A 46 9.58 0.06 -14.98
C VAL A 46 9.93 -1.36 -15.40
N THR A 47 9.11 -2.35 -15.05
CA THR A 47 9.29 -3.80 -15.35
C THR A 47 10.52 -4.47 -14.72
N TRP A 48 11.16 -3.82 -13.75
CA TRP A 48 12.29 -4.35 -12.98
C TRP A 48 11.98 -4.33 -11.50
N ARG A 49 12.55 -5.27 -10.75
CA ARG A 49 12.40 -5.34 -9.29
C ARG A 49 13.74 -5.49 -8.62
N LEU A 50 13.85 -4.96 -7.41
CA LEU A 50 14.95 -5.27 -6.51
C LEU A 50 14.79 -6.71 -6.01
N GLU A 51 15.79 -7.55 -6.24
CA GLU A 51 15.84 -8.94 -5.76
C GLU A 51 16.66 -9.07 -4.48
N GLY A 52 17.68 -8.22 -4.32
CA GLY A 52 18.53 -8.23 -3.15
C GLY A 52 19.46 -7.02 -3.09
N VAL A 53 20.05 -6.81 -1.92
CA VAL A 53 21.06 -5.78 -1.68
C VAL A 53 22.21 -6.42 -0.93
N ARG A 54 23.44 -6.25 -1.43
CA ARG A 54 24.66 -6.63 -0.71
C ARG A 54 25.49 -5.38 -0.44
N ARG A 55 26.23 -5.38 0.67
CA ARG A 55 27.25 -4.36 0.91
C ARG A 55 28.44 -4.61 -0.04
N ASP A 56 28.99 -3.54 -0.61
CA ASP A 56 30.17 -3.56 -1.48
C ASP A 56 31.08 -2.39 -1.06
N GLY A 57 31.95 -2.62 -0.06
CA GLY A 57 32.75 -1.55 0.53
C GLY A 57 31.89 -0.51 1.27
N ASN A 58 32.02 0.76 0.89
CA ASN A 58 31.22 1.88 1.39
C ASN A 58 29.88 2.06 0.66
N GLU A 59 29.63 1.27 -0.39
CA GLU A 59 28.43 1.34 -1.21
C GLU A 59 27.53 0.10 -1.02
N LEU A 60 26.37 0.14 -1.66
CA LEU A 60 25.46 -0.99 -1.79
C LEU A 60 25.44 -1.44 -3.25
N LEU A 61 25.53 -2.74 -3.47
CA LEU A 61 25.19 -3.34 -4.75
C LEU A 61 23.76 -3.88 -4.69
N ALA A 62 22.87 -3.22 -5.43
CA ALA A 62 21.51 -3.67 -5.69
C ALA A 62 21.51 -4.71 -6.82
N ILE A 63 20.92 -5.87 -6.54
CA ILE A 63 20.67 -6.94 -7.50
C ILE A 63 19.25 -6.74 -8.02
N ILE A 64 19.13 -6.52 -9.32
CA ILE A 64 17.90 -6.14 -10.00
C ILE A 64 17.52 -7.26 -10.96
N GLY A 65 16.28 -7.72 -10.91
CA GLY A 65 15.76 -8.74 -11.79
C GLY A 65 14.43 -8.35 -12.40
N SER A 66 13.78 -9.31 -13.04
CA SER A 66 12.51 -9.10 -13.72
C SER A 66 11.57 -10.28 -13.51
N ASP A 67 10.28 -9.98 -13.33
CA ASP A 67 9.23 -11.00 -13.29
C ASP A 67 9.01 -11.68 -14.64
N TYR A 68 9.53 -11.07 -15.72
CA TYR A 68 9.51 -11.63 -17.07
C TYR A 68 10.64 -12.66 -17.30
N GLY A 69 11.53 -12.84 -16.31
CA GLY A 69 12.50 -13.93 -16.24
C GLY A 69 13.81 -13.71 -16.99
N GLY A 70 14.83 -14.46 -16.55
CA GLY A 70 16.09 -14.71 -17.29
C GLY A 70 17.10 -13.55 -17.34
N VAL A 71 16.81 -12.41 -16.72
CA VAL A 71 17.69 -11.24 -16.74
C VAL A 71 17.97 -10.71 -15.34
N THR A 72 19.24 -10.42 -15.09
CA THR A 72 19.72 -9.79 -13.86
C THR A 72 20.63 -8.62 -14.21
N ARG A 73 20.56 -7.55 -13.42
CA ARG A 73 21.42 -6.38 -13.49
C ARG A 73 21.94 -6.05 -12.11
N GLU A 74 23.09 -5.39 -12.08
CA GLU A 74 23.65 -4.86 -10.85
C GLU A 74 23.72 -3.33 -10.91
N ARG A 75 23.48 -2.69 -9.77
CA ARG A 75 23.62 -1.24 -9.62
C ARG A 75 24.33 -0.92 -8.30
N ARG A 76 25.41 -0.14 -8.38
CA ARG A 76 26.05 0.45 -7.22
C ARG A 76 25.35 1.74 -6.86
N VAL A 77 24.96 1.88 -5.60
CA VAL A 77 24.26 3.04 -5.04
C VAL A 77 24.67 3.26 -3.59
N ASP A 78 24.60 4.50 -3.13
CA ASP A 78 24.86 4.82 -1.72
C ASP A 78 23.73 4.36 -0.79
N GLN A 79 22.49 4.35 -1.29
CA GLN A 79 21.29 4.05 -0.50
C GLN A 79 20.23 3.33 -1.34
N VAL A 80 19.47 2.46 -0.66
CA VAL A 80 18.28 1.81 -1.20
C VAL A 80 17.11 2.10 -0.27
N VAL A 81 16.04 2.69 -0.82
CA VAL A 81 14.79 2.95 -0.10
C VAL A 81 13.71 2.04 -0.66
N VAL A 82 13.20 1.12 0.16
CA VAL A 82 12.14 0.19 -0.23
C VAL A 82 10.79 0.71 0.25
N ASN A 83 9.83 0.83 -0.68
CA ASN A 83 8.43 1.06 -0.37
C ASN A 83 7.62 -0.14 -0.89
N HIS A 84 7.16 -0.99 0.02
CA HIS A 84 6.39 -2.20 -0.31
C HIS A 84 4.92 -2.09 0.15
N GLY A 85 4.35 -0.89 0.04
CA GLY A 85 2.99 -0.61 0.47
C GLY A 85 2.79 -0.76 1.98
N THR A 86 1.54 -0.97 2.40
CA THR A 86 1.16 -1.20 3.80
C THR A 86 0.79 -2.65 4.04
N ARG A 87 1.24 -3.20 5.16
CA ARG A 87 0.75 -4.48 5.70
C ARG A 87 -0.27 -4.15 6.79
N PRO A 88 -1.51 -4.69 6.73
CA PRO A 88 -2.46 -4.55 7.81
C PRO A 88 -1.87 -5.03 9.14
N LEU A 89 -2.09 -4.27 10.22
CA LEU A 89 -1.81 -4.73 11.58
C LEU A 89 -3.04 -5.53 12.05
N ASP A 90 -3.12 -6.79 11.64
CA ASP A 90 -4.32 -7.62 11.75
C ASP A 90 -4.32 -8.60 12.94
N ASP A 91 -3.23 -8.69 13.70
CA ASP A 91 -3.10 -9.58 14.86
C ASP A 91 -4.24 -9.35 15.87
N VAL A 92 -4.43 -8.10 16.31
CA VAL A 92 -5.52 -7.73 17.24
C VAL A 92 -6.90 -8.05 16.67
N TYR A 93 -7.08 -7.92 15.36
CA TYR A 93 -8.35 -8.28 14.73
C TYR A 93 -8.61 -9.79 14.85
N PHE A 94 -7.60 -10.63 14.57
CA PHE A 94 -7.75 -12.08 14.68
C PHE A 94 -7.91 -12.56 16.12
N GLU A 95 -7.23 -11.92 17.08
CA GLU A 95 -7.43 -12.17 18.52
C GLU A 95 -8.87 -11.88 18.97
N LEU A 96 -9.47 -10.80 18.46
CA LEU A 96 -10.82 -10.38 18.84
C LEU A 96 -11.93 -11.10 18.05
N LYS A 97 -11.61 -11.71 16.91
CA LYS A 97 -12.60 -12.22 15.95
C LYS A 97 -13.57 -13.20 16.58
N GLU A 98 -13.08 -14.23 17.26
CA GLU A 98 -13.95 -15.26 17.84
C GLU A 98 -14.80 -14.74 19.01
N ALA A 99 -14.35 -13.69 19.70
CA ALA A 99 -15.09 -13.04 20.78
C ALA A 99 -16.17 -12.05 20.28
N SER A 100 -16.13 -11.66 19.01
CA SER A 100 -17.11 -10.72 18.43
C SER A 100 -18.43 -11.40 18.07
N SER A 101 -19.55 -10.67 18.15
CA SER A 101 -20.90 -11.19 17.88
C SER A 101 -21.09 -11.57 16.40
N ASN A 102 -20.44 -10.87 15.48
CA ASN A 102 -20.51 -11.11 14.04
C ASN A 102 -19.34 -11.97 13.51
N ARG A 103 -18.35 -12.34 14.34
CA ARG A 103 -17.11 -13.02 13.91
C ARG A 103 -16.39 -12.34 12.73
N GLY A 104 -16.48 -11.01 12.67
CA GLY A 104 -15.90 -10.21 11.58
C GLY A 104 -16.69 -10.22 10.26
N GLU A 105 -17.88 -10.81 10.22
CA GLU A 105 -18.75 -10.82 9.03
C GLU A 105 -19.38 -9.44 8.78
N VAL A 106 -19.44 -9.08 7.50
CA VAL A 106 -20.12 -7.88 6.99
C VAL A 106 -21.23 -8.34 6.05
N ASP A 107 -22.46 -7.92 6.32
CA ASP A 107 -23.55 -8.02 5.37
C ASP A 107 -23.41 -6.89 4.35
N TYR A 108 -22.86 -7.23 3.18
CA TYR A 108 -22.65 -6.27 2.10
C TYR A 108 -23.95 -5.77 1.48
N GLU A 109 -25.03 -6.56 1.46
CA GLU A 109 -26.32 -6.08 0.95
C GLU A 109 -26.90 -5.00 1.87
N ALA A 110 -26.86 -5.24 3.19
CA ALA A 110 -27.22 -4.24 4.18
C ALA A 110 -26.31 -3.00 4.09
N LEU A 111 -24.99 -3.20 3.98
CA LEU A 111 -24.03 -2.10 3.91
C LEU A 111 -24.24 -1.22 2.68
N VAL A 112 -24.49 -1.82 1.51
CA VAL A 112 -24.76 -1.10 0.26
C VAL A 112 -26.11 -0.37 0.32
N ALA A 113 -27.13 -1.00 0.91
CA ALA A 113 -28.43 -0.38 1.15
C ALA A 113 -28.40 0.67 2.29
N GLY A 114 -27.25 0.85 2.96
CA GLY A 114 -27.09 1.78 4.07
C GLY A 114 -27.92 1.41 5.29
N ARG A 115 -28.17 0.11 5.51
CA ARG A 115 -28.88 -0.45 6.68
C ARG A 115 -27.90 -0.92 7.76
N PRO A 116 -28.31 -0.92 9.05
CA PRO A 116 -27.49 -1.44 10.14
C PRO A 116 -27.06 -2.90 9.93
N GLN A 117 -25.89 -3.24 10.48
CA GLN A 117 -25.36 -4.60 10.44
C GLN A 117 -25.99 -5.46 11.54
N ALA A 118 -26.75 -6.49 11.18
CA ALA A 118 -27.49 -7.34 12.12
C ALA A 118 -26.96 -8.78 12.22
N VAL A 119 -25.82 -9.08 11.60
CA VAL A 119 -25.25 -10.43 11.58
C VAL A 119 -24.87 -10.89 13.00
N LEU A 120 -25.37 -12.07 13.38
CA LEU A 120 -25.04 -12.74 14.63
C LEU A 120 -24.52 -14.15 14.36
N ARG A 121 -23.23 -14.37 14.61
CA ARG A 121 -22.53 -15.66 14.48
C ARG A 121 -22.04 -16.20 15.83
N ASN A 122 -21.90 -15.34 16.82
CA ASN A 122 -21.58 -15.70 18.20
C ASN A 122 -22.59 -15.03 19.15
N PRO A 123 -23.58 -15.78 19.68
CA PRO A 123 -24.56 -15.25 20.64
C PRO A 123 -23.96 -14.72 21.94
N GLU A 124 -22.76 -15.17 22.33
CA GLU A 124 -22.06 -14.72 23.54
C GLU A 124 -21.22 -13.46 23.31
N GLY A 125 -21.02 -13.07 22.05
CA GLY A 125 -20.20 -11.92 21.67
C GLY A 125 -20.84 -10.60 22.11
N ARG A 126 -20.03 -9.70 22.71
CA ARG A 126 -20.51 -8.43 23.30
C ARG A 126 -20.23 -7.19 22.45
N PHE A 127 -19.58 -7.38 21.30
CA PHE A 127 -19.22 -6.31 20.39
C PHE A 127 -19.22 -6.82 18.96
N GLN A 128 -19.50 -5.94 17.99
CA GLN A 128 -19.28 -6.23 16.58
C GLN A 128 -17.85 -5.84 16.19
N LEU A 129 -17.25 -6.60 15.28
CA LEU A 129 -15.89 -6.37 14.80
C LEU A 129 -15.90 -6.16 13.29
N PHE A 130 -15.31 -5.08 12.83
CA PHE A 130 -15.22 -4.73 11.41
C PHE A 130 -13.81 -4.27 11.06
N ARG A 131 -13.37 -4.55 9.83
CA ARG A 131 -12.16 -3.96 9.23
C ARG A 131 -12.58 -2.86 8.26
N ILE A 132 -11.88 -1.74 8.27
CA ILE A 132 -12.13 -0.60 7.37
C ILE A 132 -10.81 -0.05 6.82
N GLY A 133 -10.86 0.62 5.67
CA GLY A 133 -9.69 1.28 5.08
C GLY A 133 -8.54 0.30 4.83
N ASP A 134 -7.33 0.70 5.22
CA ASP A 134 -6.10 -0.07 4.97
C ASP A 134 -6.09 -1.47 5.63
N ALA A 135 -6.94 -1.72 6.63
CA ALA A 135 -7.12 -3.07 7.19
C ALA A 135 -7.83 -4.04 6.22
N VAL A 136 -8.47 -3.52 5.17
CA VAL A 136 -9.12 -4.27 4.10
C VAL A 136 -8.34 -4.13 2.80
N ALA A 137 -8.04 -2.90 2.39
CA ALA A 137 -7.27 -2.60 1.20
C ALA A 137 -6.62 -1.22 1.33
N ALA A 138 -5.32 -1.15 1.08
CA ALA A 138 -4.58 0.11 1.02
C ALA A 138 -5.15 0.97 -0.12
N ARG A 139 -5.89 2.02 0.21
CA ARG A 139 -6.51 2.94 -0.75
C ARG A 139 -6.20 4.38 -0.36
N ASN A 140 -7.19 5.28 -0.47
CA ASN A 140 -7.08 6.65 -0.04
C ASN A 140 -7.90 6.88 1.25
N THR A 141 -7.57 7.95 1.97
CA THR A 141 -8.23 8.31 3.24
C THR A 141 -9.74 8.53 3.07
N HIS A 142 -10.19 9.00 1.90
CA HIS A 142 -11.63 9.18 1.66
C HIS A 142 -12.36 7.84 1.68
N ALA A 143 -11.82 6.80 1.06
CA ALA A 143 -12.40 5.47 1.09
C ALA A 143 -12.55 4.94 2.52
N ALA A 144 -11.51 5.09 3.36
CA ALA A 144 -11.56 4.68 4.76
C ALA A 144 -12.64 5.44 5.57
N ILE A 145 -12.79 6.75 5.33
CA ILE A 145 -13.86 7.56 5.95
C ILE A 145 -15.23 7.06 5.52
N TYR A 146 -15.41 6.76 4.22
CA TYR A 146 -16.68 6.24 3.71
C TYR A 146 -17.01 4.83 4.23
N ASP A 147 -16.00 3.97 4.44
CA ASP A 147 -16.20 2.66 5.08
C ASP A 147 -16.73 2.84 6.51
N ALA A 148 -16.10 3.73 7.30
CA ALA A 148 -16.55 4.04 8.65
C ALA A 148 -17.96 4.62 8.64
N LEU A 149 -18.23 5.64 7.81
CA LEU A 149 -19.53 6.30 7.73
C LEU A 149 -20.66 5.31 7.42
N ARG A 150 -20.46 4.39 6.46
CA ARG A 150 -21.48 3.39 6.10
C ARG A 150 -21.80 2.42 7.25
N LEU A 151 -20.80 2.11 8.08
CA LEU A 151 -20.98 1.24 9.23
C LEU A 151 -21.63 1.97 10.41
N VAL A 152 -21.29 3.25 10.63
CA VAL A 152 -21.63 3.94 11.90
C VAL A 152 -22.73 4.98 11.81
N LYS A 153 -23.18 5.37 10.62
CA LYS A 153 -24.16 6.47 10.46
C LYS A 153 -25.52 6.21 11.12
N ASP A 154 -25.92 4.94 11.23
CA ASP A 154 -27.23 4.51 11.73
C ASP A 154 -27.10 3.46 12.86
N LEU A 155 -26.00 3.49 13.64
CA LEU A 155 -25.80 2.61 14.80
C LEU A 155 -26.65 3.05 16.01
#